data_AF-A0A0C3I9H5-F1
#
_entry.id   AF-A0A0C3I9H5-F1
#
_cell.length_a   1.000
_cell.length_b   1.000
_cell.length_c   1.000
_cell.angle_alpha   90.00
_cell.angle_beta   90.00
_cell.angle_gamma   90.00
#
_symmetry.space_group_name_H-M   'P 1'
#
loop_
_entity.id
_entity.type
_entity.pdbx_description
1 polymer ?
#
loop_
_entity_poly.entity_id
_entity_poly.type
_entity_poly.pdbx_seq_one_letter_code
_entity_poly.pdbx_strand_id
1 'polypeptide(L)'
;RIRYINLDLPAALQADRKWTKQILPALVTWAGSLADPWLIPDQDLMCAIRIIITTVSTDFLDLSAIRPGTPIFSLATRRLTVWRSNFGSTAIAIIAHFLAAGPSNDIDAESMDLPAIRETCNDLLERFSFLYQDLDHQNPANAFRSQFVLQLLAHTHLRSCIGCPDIPALRTDTLKAFGVQGALALSCAALERAIQLFQRGDMDVDNQISTRGKATAKTPLKLNRMSGKESSAALAFSEQNWGTCTRHYYTSVAKRDHLALTEIVSMANALVSPATDSLLDDGSLRVDSAAEDLGVSIDQRMNICRTNTLSLHGLLT
;
A
#
# COMPACT_ATOMS: atom_id res chain seq x y z
N ARG A 1 25.34 11.48 -1.13
CA ARG A 1 24.08 11.63 -1.91
C ARG A 1 23.34 12.82 -1.31
N ILE A 2 22.93 13.80 -2.10
CA ILE A 2 22.21 14.98 -1.58
C ILE A 2 20.85 14.54 -1.03
N ARG A 3 20.51 14.95 0.20
CA ARG A 3 19.23 14.64 0.83
C ARG A 3 18.32 15.86 0.75
N TYR A 4 17.47 15.89 -0.27
CA TYR A 4 16.45 16.91 -0.39
C TYR A 4 15.30 16.73 0.60
N ILE A 5 14.70 17.84 1.02
CA ILE A 5 13.50 17.98 1.86
C ILE A 5 12.46 18.87 1.16
N ASN A 6 11.23 18.90 1.67
CA ASN A 6 10.15 19.69 1.04
C ASN A 6 10.47 21.19 0.95
N LEU A 7 11.31 21.74 1.85
CA LEU A 7 11.74 23.14 1.81
C LEU A 7 12.61 23.46 0.59
N ASP A 8 13.24 22.46 -0.02
CA ASP A 8 14.04 22.63 -1.24
C ASP A 8 13.16 22.73 -2.51
N LEU A 9 11.83 22.60 -2.37
CA LEU A 9 10.90 22.77 -3.49
C LEU A 9 10.69 24.26 -3.81
N PRO A 10 10.45 24.62 -5.06
CA PRO A 10 9.99 25.96 -5.43
C PRO A 10 8.72 26.37 -4.66
N ALA A 11 8.64 27.64 -4.26
CA ALA A 11 7.54 28.17 -3.45
C ALA A 11 6.15 27.91 -4.06
N ALA A 12 6.03 27.97 -5.39
CA ALA A 12 4.80 27.67 -6.13
C ALA A 12 4.24 26.27 -5.84
N LEU A 13 5.12 25.28 -5.61
CA LEU A 13 4.72 23.90 -5.30
C LEU A 13 4.42 23.69 -3.80
N GLN A 14 4.94 24.57 -2.94
CA GLN A 14 4.68 24.55 -1.50
C GLN A 14 3.35 25.23 -1.14
N ALA A 15 2.95 26.25 -1.92
CA ALA A 15 1.70 26.98 -1.75
C ALA A 15 0.50 26.01 -1.62
N ASP A 16 -0.40 26.28 -0.68
CA ASP A 16 -1.60 25.49 -0.37
C ASP A 16 -1.36 23.99 -0.14
N ARG A 17 -0.11 23.62 0.16
CA ARG A 17 0.35 22.23 0.24
C ARG A 17 0.09 21.45 -1.05
N LYS A 18 0.11 22.11 -2.22
CA LYS A 18 -0.11 21.51 -3.56
C LYS A 18 0.73 20.24 -3.76
N TRP A 19 2.01 20.28 -3.39
CA TRP A 19 2.91 19.13 -3.45
C TRP A 19 2.30 17.89 -2.78
N THR A 20 1.95 17.99 -1.50
CA THR A 20 1.47 16.85 -0.72
C THR A 20 0.00 16.51 -0.94
N LYS A 21 -0.85 17.51 -1.21
CA LYS A 21 -2.30 17.33 -1.30
C LYS A 21 -2.82 17.00 -2.70
N GLN A 22 -2.05 17.29 -3.75
CA GLN A 22 -2.51 17.14 -5.13
C GLN A 22 -1.47 16.46 -6.04
N ILE A 23 -0.23 16.95 -6.05
CA ILE A 23 0.82 16.45 -6.96
C ILE A 23 1.22 15.02 -6.61
N LEU A 24 1.53 14.73 -5.34
CA LEU A 24 1.89 13.38 -4.91
C LEU A 24 0.72 12.39 -5.07
N PRO A 25 -0.54 12.72 -4.70
CA PRO A 25 -1.70 11.89 -5.01
C PRO A 25 -1.86 11.57 -6.50
N ALA A 26 -1.75 12.56 -7.39
CA ALA A 26 -1.79 12.33 -8.84
C ALA A 26 -0.68 11.38 -9.31
N LEU A 27 0.54 11.56 -8.77
CA LEU A 27 1.68 10.73 -9.13
C LEU A 27 1.47 9.26 -8.75
N VAL A 28 0.93 8.99 -7.55
CA VAL A 28 0.65 7.60 -7.13
C VAL A 28 -0.55 7.01 -7.86
N THR A 29 -1.58 7.80 -8.20
CA THR A 29 -2.69 7.38 -9.07
C THR A 29 -2.15 6.90 -10.42
N TRP A 30 -1.30 7.71 -11.06
CA TRP A 30 -0.65 7.33 -12.30
C TRP A 30 0.23 6.08 -12.16
N ALA A 31 1.10 6.05 -11.14
CA ALA A 31 2.00 4.92 -10.93
C ALA A 31 1.26 3.60 -10.63
N GLY A 32 0.10 3.65 -9.96
CA GLY A 32 -0.74 2.50 -9.69
C GLY A 32 -1.36 1.85 -10.93
N SER A 33 -1.41 2.57 -12.05
CA SER A 33 -1.93 2.07 -13.32
C SER A 33 -0.89 1.33 -14.17
N LEU A 34 0.40 1.48 -13.85
CA LEU A 34 1.50 1.01 -14.70
C LEU A 34 1.59 -0.52 -14.70
N ALA A 35 2.04 -1.05 -15.85
CA ALA A 35 2.31 -2.48 -16.02
C ALA A 35 3.46 -2.98 -15.14
N ASP A 36 4.50 -2.17 -15.03
CA ASP A 36 5.59 -2.39 -14.09
C ASP A 36 5.64 -1.22 -13.12
N PRO A 37 5.04 -1.37 -11.92
CA PRO A 37 5.09 -0.30 -10.94
C PRO A 37 6.47 -0.19 -10.30
N TRP A 38 7.40 -1.14 -10.47
CA TRP A 38 8.74 -1.12 -9.85
C TRP A 38 9.74 -0.29 -10.65
N LEU A 39 9.79 -0.52 -11.96
CA LEU A 39 10.77 0.08 -12.87
C LEU A 39 10.09 1.11 -13.76
N ILE A 40 10.09 2.36 -13.30
CA ILE A 40 9.58 3.50 -14.07
C ILE A 40 10.78 4.21 -14.72
N PRO A 41 10.88 4.25 -16.06
CA PRO A 41 11.95 4.99 -16.72
C PRO A 41 11.95 6.46 -16.29
N ASP A 42 13.15 7.02 -16.08
CA ASP A 42 13.30 8.43 -15.65
C ASP A 42 12.57 9.40 -16.58
N GLN A 43 12.58 9.11 -17.89
CA GLN A 43 11.89 9.92 -18.90
C GLN A 43 10.37 9.92 -18.70
N ASP A 44 9.78 8.77 -18.42
CA ASP A 44 8.34 8.62 -18.22
C ASP A 44 7.91 9.27 -16.91
N LEU A 45 8.69 9.06 -15.84
CA LEU A 45 8.48 9.71 -14.55
C LEU A 45 8.58 11.24 -14.68
N MET A 46 9.61 11.74 -15.36
CA MET A 46 9.79 13.16 -15.59
C MET A 46 8.63 13.75 -16.41
N CYS A 47 8.17 13.04 -17.44
CA CYS A 47 7.02 13.43 -18.26
C CYS A 47 5.75 13.53 -17.40
N ALA A 48 5.45 12.49 -16.61
CA ALA A 48 4.30 12.48 -15.72
C ALA A 48 4.35 13.62 -14.70
N ILE A 49 5.50 13.84 -14.04
CA ILE A 49 5.67 14.93 -13.07
C ILE A 49 5.44 16.30 -13.74
N ARG A 50 5.97 16.52 -14.95
CA ARG A 50 5.76 17.77 -15.69
C ARG A 50 4.28 18.00 -15.98
N ILE A 51 3.60 16.99 -16.52
CA ILE A 51 2.17 17.06 -16.80
C ILE A 51 1.41 17.43 -15.51
N ILE A 52 1.63 16.69 -14.44
CA ILE A 52 0.95 16.92 -13.14
C ILE A 52 1.20 18.33 -12.62
N ILE A 53 2.46 18.77 -12.57
CA ILE A 53 2.81 20.08 -12.03
C ILE A 53 2.22 21.21 -12.87
N THR A 54 2.30 21.14 -14.20
CA THR A 54 1.75 22.19 -15.07
C THR A 54 0.23 22.28 -14.99
N THR A 55 -0.46 21.18 -14.69
CA THR A 55 -1.91 21.19 -14.46
C THR A 55 -2.28 21.75 -13.09
N VAL A 56 -1.54 21.38 -12.03
CA VAL A 56 -1.86 21.78 -10.64
C VAL A 56 -1.35 23.18 -10.28
N SER A 57 -0.24 23.60 -10.87
CA SER A 57 0.41 24.90 -10.63
C SER A 57 0.74 25.55 -11.96
N THR A 58 -0.25 26.23 -12.53
CA THR A 58 -0.15 26.91 -13.83
C THR A 58 0.88 28.05 -13.85
N ASP A 59 1.27 28.54 -12.67
CA ASP A 59 2.31 29.53 -12.43
C ASP A 59 3.73 28.95 -12.41
N PHE A 60 3.89 27.62 -12.43
CA PHE A 60 5.19 26.97 -12.46
C PHE A 60 5.73 26.87 -13.89
N LEU A 61 6.68 27.75 -14.24
CA LEU A 61 7.23 27.86 -15.60
C LEU A 61 8.58 27.13 -15.81
N ASP A 62 9.34 26.87 -14.74
CA ASP A 62 10.68 26.29 -14.86
C ASP A 62 10.65 24.75 -14.97
N LEU A 63 10.25 24.25 -16.14
CA LEU A 63 10.24 22.81 -16.40
C LEU A 63 11.65 22.19 -16.43
N SER A 64 12.70 23.02 -16.56
CA SER A 64 14.09 22.57 -16.53
C SER A 64 14.51 22.06 -15.15
N ALA A 65 13.84 22.52 -14.09
CA ALA A 65 13.98 22.04 -12.71
C ALA A 65 13.40 20.64 -12.48
N ILE A 66 12.65 20.07 -13.44
CA ILE A 66 12.09 18.72 -13.36
C ILE A 66 12.97 17.80 -14.21
N ARG A 67 14.01 17.23 -13.58
CA ARG A 67 14.96 16.27 -14.18
C ARG A 67 15.68 15.45 -13.08
N PRO A 68 16.30 14.31 -13.41
CA PRO A 68 17.07 13.54 -12.44
C PRO A 68 18.08 14.38 -11.66
N GLY A 69 18.16 14.14 -10.35
CA GLY A 69 19.05 14.84 -9.44
C GLY A 69 18.54 16.17 -8.88
N THR A 70 17.38 16.68 -9.31
CA THR A 70 16.78 17.89 -8.71
C THR A 70 15.87 17.57 -7.51
N PRO A 71 15.50 18.57 -6.68
CA PRO A 71 14.61 18.35 -5.53
C PRO A 71 13.27 17.70 -5.91
N ILE A 72 12.61 18.22 -6.95
CA ILE A 72 11.28 17.74 -7.41
C ILE A 72 11.36 16.26 -7.77
N PHE A 73 12.29 15.89 -8.64
CA PHE A 73 12.42 14.51 -9.13
C PHE A 73 12.83 13.54 -8.01
N SER A 74 13.75 13.97 -7.15
CA SER A 74 14.25 13.16 -6.03
C SER A 74 13.17 12.90 -4.98
N LEU A 75 12.34 13.91 -4.66
CA LEU A 75 11.24 13.78 -3.72
C LEU A 75 10.09 12.93 -4.28
N ALA A 76 9.77 13.07 -5.57
CA ALA A 76 8.81 12.22 -6.27
C ALA A 76 9.26 10.74 -6.27
N THR A 77 10.51 10.47 -6.62
CA THR A 77 11.10 9.13 -6.59
C THR A 77 11.08 8.52 -5.18
N ARG A 78 11.42 9.33 -4.16
CA ARG A 78 11.34 8.92 -2.75
C ARG A 78 9.91 8.57 -2.37
N ARG A 79 8.92 9.39 -2.77
CA ARG A 79 7.51 9.12 -2.49
C ARG A 79 7.06 7.79 -3.10
N LEU A 80 7.44 7.50 -4.35
CA LEU A 80 7.13 6.22 -5.00
C LEU A 80 7.80 5.03 -4.31
N THR A 81 9.03 5.21 -3.82
CA THR A 81 9.73 4.18 -3.04
C THR A 81 8.97 3.86 -1.74
N VAL A 82 8.59 4.90 -0.99
CA VAL A 82 7.80 4.75 0.24
C VAL A 82 6.43 4.12 -0.05
N TRP A 83 5.77 4.57 -1.11
CA TRP A 83 4.48 4.02 -1.53
C TRP A 83 4.56 2.50 -1.80
N ARG A 84 5.57 2.04 -2.56
CA ARG A 84 5.78 0.59 -2.80
C ARG A 84 6.10 -0.17 -1.52
N SER A 85 6.97 0.35 -0.66
CA SER A 85 7.32 -0.33 0.59
C SER A 85 6.13 -0.50 1.53
N ASN A 86 5.18 0.45 1.49
CA ASN A 86 3.98 0.40 2.33
C ASN A 86 3.08 -0.81 2.03
N PHE A 87 3.07 -1.34 0.79
CA PHE A 87 2.36 -2.58 0.48
C PHE A 87 2.91 -3.74 1.31
N GLY A 88 4.23 -3.91 1.30
CA GLY A 88 4.89 -5.00 2.01
C GLY A 88 4.66 -4.96 3.52
N SER A 89 4.76 -3.78 4.15
CA SER A 89 4.52 -3.65 5.60
C SER A 89 3.04 -3.79 5.96
N THR A 90 2.13 -3.23 5.15
CA THR A 90 0.70 -3.30 5.44
C THR A 90 0.16 -4.72 5.25
N ALA A 91 0.66 -5.45 4.25
CA ALA A 91 0.31 -6.85 4.05
C ALA A 91 0.69 -7.71 5.27
N ILE A 92 1.89 -7.50 5.84
CA ILE A 92 2.29 -8.18 7.08
C ILE A 92 1.30 -7.89 8.21
N ALA A 93 0.93 -6.62 8.40
CA ALA A 93 -0.01 -6.23 9.46
C ALA A 93 -1.39 -6.87 9.28
N ILE A 94 -1.90 -6.90 8.03
CA ILE A 94 -3.19 -7.53 7.70
C ILE A 94 -3.16 -9.03 8.02
N ILE A 95 -2.14 -9.74 7.56
CA ILE A 95 -2.04 -11.20 7.78
C ILE A 95 -1.78 -11.51 9.27
N ALA A 96 -0.94 -10.72 9.97
CA ALA A 96 -0.73 -10.89 11.40
C ALA A 96 -2.04 -10.78 12.18
N HIS A 97 -2.83 -9.75 11.89
CA HIS A 97 -4.11 -9.53 12.56
C HIS A 97 -5.10 -10.67 12.25
N PHE A 98 -5.11 -11.18 11.02
CA PHE A 98 -5.93 -12.33 10.66
C PHE A 98 -5.54 -13.58 11.46
N LEU A 99 -4.25 -13.89 11.52
CA LEU A 99 -3.75 -15.07 12.24
C LEU A 99 -3.97 -14.97 13.77
N ALA A 100 -3.86 -13.78 14.36
CA ALA A 100 -4.14 -13.61 15.78
C ALA A 100 -5.61 -13.67 16.17
N ALA A 101 -6.51 -13.37 15.24
CA ALA A 101 -7.94 -13.49 15.51
C ALA A 101 -8.37 -14.95 15.71
N GLY A 102 -7.61 -15.90 15.16
CA GLY A 102 -7.89 -17.33 15.26
C GLY A 102 -9.25 -17.74 14.67
N PRO A 103 -9.63 -19.02 14.80
CA PRO A 103 -10.94 -19.52 14.38
C PRO A 103 -12.09 -19.15 15.32
N SER A 104 -11.81 -18.79 16.58
CA SER A 104 -12.82 -18.41 17.59
C SER A 104 -12.74 -16.92 17.93
N ASN A 105 -13.89 -16.23 17.94
CA ASN A 105 -13.98 -14.84 18.43
C ASN A 105 -13.85 -14.73 19.98
N ASP A 106 -13.40 -15.79 20.65
CA ASP A 106 -13.26 -15.83 22.09
C ASP A 106 -12.03 -15.01 22.51
N ILE A 107 -12.27 -14.01 23.34
CA ILE A 107 -11.27 -13.04 23.82
C ILE A 107 -10.18 -13.73 24.68
N ASP A 108 -10.46 -14.94 25.15
CA ASP A 108 -9.58 -15.78 25.98
C ASP A 108 -8.94 -16.95 25.19
N ALA A 109 -9.14 -17.03 23.87
CA ALA A 109 -8.51 -18.05 23.05
C ALA A 109 -6.99 -17.82 22.99
N GLU A 110 -6.21 -18.88 23.28
CA GLU A 110 -4.76 -18.85 23.08
C GLU A 110 -4.44 -18.50 21.62
N SER A 111 -3.44 -17.63 21.43
CA SER A 111 -2.89 -17.31 20.11
C SER A 111 -2.62 -18.59 19.33
N MET A 112 -2.92 -18.61 18.03
CA MET A 112 -2.63 -19.77 17.19
C MET A 112 -1.17 -20.22 17.35
N ASP A 113 -0.97 -21.51 17.56
CA ASP A 113 0.36 -22.09 17.61
C ASP A 113 1.00 -22.14 16.22
N LEU A 114 2.33 -22.35 16.18
CA LEU A 114 3.08 -22.33 14.91
C LEU A 114 2.60 -23.41 13.91
N PRO A 115 2.27 -24.65 14.31
CA PRO A 115 1.63 -25.64 13.44
C PRO A 115 0.33 -25.13 12.81
N ALA A 116 -0.60 -24.58 13.60
CA ALA A 116 -1.86 -24.06 13.08
C ALA A 116 -1.66 -22.87 12.14
N ILE A 117 -0.74 -21.94 12.48
CA ILE A 117 -0.38 -20.81 11.59
C ILE A 117 0.11 -21.33 10.24
N ARG A 118 0.97 -22.36 10.25
CA ARG A 118 1.51 -22.93 9.02
C ARG A 118 0.43 -23.60 8.18
N GLU A 119 -0.48 -24.34 8.81
CA GLU A 119 -1.61 -24.98 8.13
C GLU A 119 -2.51 -23.94 7.46
N THR A 120 -2.96 -22.94 8.21
CA THR A 120 -3.76 -21.84 7.64
C THR A 120 -3.02 -21.11 6.50
N CYS A 121 -1.71 -20.87 6.63
CA CYS A 121 -0.95 -20.26 5.55
C CYS A 121 -0.82 -21.19 4.32
N ASN A 122 -0.76 -22.52 4.50
CA ASN A 122 -0.79 -23.46 3.39
C ASN A 122 -2.13 -23.39 2.66
N ASP A 123 -3.25 -23.35 3.39
CA ASP A 123 -4.59 -23.27 2.80
C ASP A 123 -4.78 -21.96 2.02
N LEU A 124 -4.26 -20.85 2.56
CA LEU A 124 -4.26 -19.56 1.88
C LEU A 124 -3.45 -19.60 0.57
N LEU A 125 -2.28 -20.24 0.58
CA LEU A 125 -1.42 -20.37 -0.59
C LEU A 125 -1.92 -21.42 -1.58
N GLU A 126 -2.67 -22.43 -1.12
CA GLU A 126 -3.26 -23.43 -1.99
C GLU A 126 -4.17 -22.76 -3.00
N ARG A 127 -3.83 -22.93 -4.29
CA ARG A 127 -4.53 -22.33 -5.42
C ARG A 127 -4.73 -20.82 -5.31
N PHE A 128 -3.90 -20.14 -4.50
CA PHE A 128 -4.02 -18.72 -4.20
C PHE A 128 -5.40 -18.31 -3.67
N SER A 129 -6.02 -19.14 -2.83
CA SER A 129 -7.35 -18.89 -2.22
C SER A 129 -7.42 -17.50 -1.58
N PHE A 130 -6.31 -16.98 -1.03
CA PHE A 130 -6.20 -15.62 -0.48
C PHE A 130 -6.55 -14.49 -1.47
N LEU A 131 -6.64 -14.74 -2.78
CA LEU A 131 -7.05 -13.75 -3.78
C LEU A 131 -8.56 -13.69 -3.97
N TYR A 132 -9.27 -14.76 -3.63
CA TYR A 132 -10.66 -14.93 -3.99
C TYR A 132 -11.59 -14.44 -2.89
N GLN A 133 -12.73 -13.92 -3.29
CA GLN A 133 -13.82 -13.65 -2.35
C GLN A 133 -14.13 -14.92 -1.57
N ASP A 134 -14.34 -14.78 -0.27
CA ASP A 134 -14.71 -15.89 0.63
C ASP A 134 -13.69 -17.04 0.64
N LEU A 135 -12.46 -16.78 0.15
CA LEU A 135 -11.39 -17.75 -0.02
C LEU A 135 -11.74 -18.92 -0.97
N ASP A 136 -12.76 -18.75 -1.81
CA ASP A 136 -13.23 -19.77 -2.74
C ASP A 136 -12.68 -19.56 -4.17
N HIS A 137 -11.68 -20.37 -4.54
CA HIS A 137 -11.05 -20.32 -5.87
C HIS A 137 -11.91 -20.92 -7.00
N GLN A 138 -13.07 -21.52 -6.71
CA GLN A 138 -13.89 -22.20 -7.72
C GLN A 138 -14.54 -21.22 -8.69
N ASN A 139 -14.77 -19.97 -8.27
CA ASN A 139 -15.34 -18.94 -9.13
C ASN A 139 -14.29 -17.90 -9.58
N PRO A 140 -13.80 -17.95 -10.83
CA PRO A 140 -12.82 -16.99 -11.33
C PRO A 140 -13.36 -15.54 -11.40
N ALA A 141 -14.68 -15.33 -11.43
CA ALA A 141 -15.25 -13.99 -11.36
C ALA A 141 -14.96 -13.30 -10.01
N ASN A 142 -14.74 -14.11 -8.96
CA ASN A 142 -14.46 -13.65 -7.60
C ASN A 142 -12.97 -13.40 -7.33
N ALA A 143 -12.10 -13.60 -8.32
CA ALA A 143 -10.68 -13.33 -8.18
C ALA A 143 -10.40 -11.85 -7.91
N PHE A 144 -9.43 -11.61 -7.03
CA PHE A 144 -8.96 -10.31 -6.53
C PHE A 144 -9.95 -9.54 -5.65
N ARG A 145 -10.93 -10.25 -5.07
CA ARG A 145 -11.99 -9.68 -4.23
C ARG A 145 -11.93 -10.16 -2.78
N SER A 146 -10.88 -10.89 -2.40
CA SER A 146 -10.70 -11.25 -0.99
C SER A 146 -10.60 -10.02 -0.11
N GLN A 147 -11.03 -10.16 1.15
CA GLN A 147 -10.93 -9.08 2.13
C GLN A 147 -9.48 -8.59 2.30
N PHE A 148 -8.49 -9.49 2.20
CA PHE A 148 -7.07 -9.14 2.26
C PHE A 148 -6.65 -8.21 1.13
N VAL A 149 -7.04 -8.54 -0.11
CA VAL A 149 -6.72 -7.74 -1.30
C VAL A 149 -7.41 -6.38 -1.22
N LEU A 150 -8.70 -6.35 -0.86
CA LEU A 150 -9.48 -5.13 -0.75
C LEU A 150 -8.94 -4.19 0.33
N GLN A 151 -8.65 -4.70 1.53
CA GLN A 151 -8.06 -3.91 2.62
C GLN A 151 -6.69 -3.36 2.25
N LEU A 152 -5.83 -4.20 1.66
CA LEU A 152 -4.50 -3.75 1.28
C LEU A 152 -4.55 -2.66 0.21
N LEU A 153 -5.36 -2.85 -0.83
CA LEU A 153 -5.55 -1.86 -1.89
C LEU A 153 -6.13 -0.54 -1.35
N ALA A 154 -7.14 -0.62 -0.48
CA ALA A 154 -7.77 0.52 0.17
C ALA A 154 -6.75 1.36 0.97
N HIS A 155 -6.00 0.71 1.87
CA HIS A 155 -5.14 1.41 2.81
C HIS A 155 -3.83 1.91 2.21
N THR A 156 -3.29 1.24 1.19
CA THR A 156 -1.97 1.59 0.63
C THR A 156 -2.07 2.43 -0.63
N HIS A 157 -3.01 2.11 -1.53
CA HIS A 157 -3.16 2.80 -2.80
C HIS A 157 -4.27 3.84 -2.75
N LEU A 158 -5.53 3.44 -2.54
CA LEU A 158 -6.67 4.35 -2.68
C LEU A 158 -6.60 5.52 -1.70
N ARG A 159 -6.22 5.28 -0.44
CA ARG A 159 -5.97 6.35 0.54
C ARG A 159 -4.86 7.32 0.10
N SER A 160 -3.84 6.82 -0.60
CA SER A 160 -2.73 7.66 -1.11
C SER A 160 -3.15 8.51 -2.32
N CYS A 161 -4.21 8.11 -3.03
CA CYS A 161 -4.77 8.81 -4.18
C CYS A 161 -5.77 9.92 -3.78
N ILE A 162 -6.15 10.01 -2.49
CA ILE A 162 -7.02 11.07 -1.99
C ILE A 162 -6.39 12.44 -2.27
N GLY A 163 -7.17 13.32 -2.90
CA GLY A 163 -6.71 14.64 -3.35
C GLY A 163 -6.15 14.68 -4.77
N CYS A 164 -6.15 13.55 -5.50
CA CYS A 164 -5.80 13.53 -6.92
C CYS A 164 -6.76 14.41 -7.74
N PRO A 165 -6.28 15.53 -8.31
CA PRO A 165 -7.10 16.41 -9.15
C PRO A 165 -7.42 15.73 -10.48
N ASP A 166 -8.26 16.39 -11.29
CA ASP A 166 -8.46 15.99 -12.67
C ASP A 166 -7.33 16.50 -13.56
N ILE A 167 -6.65 15.59 -14.25
CA ILE A 167 -5.51 15.82 -15.13
C ILE A 167 -5.81 15.06 -16.42
N PRO A 168 -6.49 15.71 -17.40
CA PRO A 168 -6.94 15.06 -18.63
C PRO A 168 -5.83 14.37 -19.41
N ALA A 169 -4.63 14.96 -19.45
CA ALA A 169 -3.47 14.40 -20.14
C ALA A 169 -2.99 13.05 -19.56
N LEU A 170 -3.32 12.75 -18.29
CA LEU A 170 -3.07 11.46 -17.66
C LEU A 170 -4.34 10.62 -17.50
N ARG A 171 -5.50 11.13 -17.93
CA ARG A 171 -6.82 10.47 -17.81
C ARG A 171 -7.12 10.03 -16.37
N THR A 172 -6.84 10.90 -15.40
CA THR A 172 -6.96 10.56 -13.98
C THR A 172 -8.37 10.17 -13.55
N ASP A 173 -9.40 10.65 -14.23
CA ASP A 173 -10.79 10.20 -14.08
C ASP A 173 -10.92 8.69 -14.33
N THR A 174 -10.38 8.23 -15.46
CA THR A 174 -10.34 6.83 -15.89
C THR A 174 -9.47 6.02 -14.91
N LEU A 175 -8.31 6.56 -14.51
CA LEU A 175 -7.41 5.88 -13.59
C LEU A 175 -8.03 5.68 -12.21
N LYS A 176 -8.75 6.68 -11.69
CA LYS A 176 -9.47 6.57 -10.42
C LYS A 176 -10.61 5.55 -10.48
N ALA A 177 -11.23 5.37 -11.64
CA ALA A 177 -12.32 4.41 -11.81
C ALA A 177 -11.83 2.96 -11.86
N PHE A 178 -10.80 2.66 -12.65
CA PHE A 178 -10.34 1.27 -12.86
C PHE A 178 -8.84 1.11 -13.15
N GLY A 179 -8.06 2.18 -13.17
CA GLY A 179 -6.62 2.15 -13.49
C GLY A 179 -5.74 1.73 -12.30
N VAL A 180 -6.09 0.64 -11.63
CA VAL A 180 -5.41 0.15 -10.43
C VAL A 180 -4.59 -1.13 -10.66
N GLN A 181 -4.36 -1.54 -11.90
CA GLN A 181 -3.81 -2.86 -12.21
C GLN A 181 -2.43 -3.09 -11.59
N GLY A 182 -1.53 -2.11 -11.65
CA GLY A 182 -0.20 -2.18 -11.04
C GLY A 182 -0.26 -2.20 -9.51
N ALA A 183 -1.12 -1.38 -8.92
CA ALA A 183 -1.35 -1.36 -7.48
C ALA A 183 -1.97 -2.68 -6.98
N LEU A 184 -2.92 -3.25 -7.73
CA LEU A 184 -3.54 -4.52 -7.41
C LEU A 184 -2.54 -5.68 -7.52
N ALA A 185 -1.67 -5.66 -8.52
CA ALA A 185 -0.59 -6.63 -8.64
C ALA A 185 0.42 -6.53 -7.47
N LEU A 186 0.78 -5.31 -7.03
CA LEU A 186 1.59 -5.10 -5.83
C LEU A 186 0.90 -5.64 -4.58
N SER A 187 -0.42 -5.44 -4.43
CA SER A 187 -1.19 -6.00 -3.31
C SER A 187 -1.10 -7.52 -3.28
N CYS A 188 -1.30 -8.19 -4.42
CA CYS A 188 -1.25 -9.66 -4.51
C CYS A 188 0.14 -10.19 -4.13
N ALA A 189 1.21 -9.63 -4.71
CA ALA A 189 2.58 -10.04 -4.41
C ALA A 189 2.97 -9.77 -2.94
N ALA A 190 2.52 -8.65 -2.36
CA ALA A 190 2.79 -8.32 -0.96
C ALA A 190 2.07 -9.26 0.01
N LEU A 191 0.84 -9.68 -0.30
CA LEU A 191 0.09 -10.66 0.49
C LEU A 191 0.72 -12.05 0.40
N GLU A 192 1.05 -12.52 -0.81
CA GLU A 192 1.75 -13.79 -0.99
C GLU A 192 3.04 -13.82 -0.16
N ARG A 193 3.82 -12.73 -0.22
CA ARG A 193 5.01 -12.55 0.62
C ARG A 193 4.70 -12.65 2.10
N ALA A 194 3.70 -11.92 2.59
CA ALA A 194 3.36 -11.91 4.01
C ALA A 194 2.96 -13.31 4.48
N ILE A 195 2.14 -14.02 3.71
CA ILE A 195 1.71 -15.39 4.02
C ILE A 195 2.90 -16.35 4.04
N GLN A 196 3.80 -16.27 3.04
CA GLN A 196 5.02 -17.10 3.01
C GLN A 196 5.95 -16.84 4.21
N LEU A 197 6.03 -15.60 4.71
CA LEU A 197 6.85 -15.28 5.88
C LEU A 197 6.31 -15.96 7.15
N PHE A 198 4.98 -15.95 7.35
CA PHE A 198 4.35 -16.64 8.48
C PHE A 198 4.42 -18.17 8.32
N GLN A 199 4.13 -18.69 7.11
CA GLN A 199 4.22 -20.13 6.79
C GLN A 199 5.59 -20.73 7.16
N ARG A 200 6.67 -19.99 6.85
CA ARG A 200 8.06 -20.42 7.10
C ARG A 200 8.50 -20.23 8.56
N GLY A 201 7.71 -19.53 9.37
CA GLY A 201 8.11 -19.11 10.72
C GLY A 201 9.18 -18.03 10.71
N ASP A 202 9.33 -17.29 9.60
CA ASP A 202 10.25 -16.13 9.52
C ASP A 202 9.68 -14.92 10.28
N MET A 203 8.39 -14.94 10.65
CA MET A 203 7.74 -13.92 11.46
C MET A 203 6.89 -14.54 12.57
N ASP A 204 6.88 -13.83 13.69
CA ASP A 204 6.04 -14.08 14.85
C ASP A 204 4.86 -13.11 14.83
N VAL A 205 3.65 -13.64 15.01
CA VAL A 205 2.37 -12.92 14.96
C VAL A 205 2.31 -11.83 16.03
N ASP A 206 2.70 -12.16 17.27
CA ASP A 206 2.58 -11.25 18.42
C ASP A 206 3.49 -10.04 18.28
N ASN A 207 4.66 -10.24 17.66
CA ASN A 207 5.61 -9.17 17.38
C ASN A 207 5.12 -8.15 16.33
N GLN A 208 4.06 -8.46 15.58
CA GLN A 208 3.49 -7.58 14.56
C GLN A 208 2.22 -6.85 15.01
N ILE A 209 1.65 -7.22 16.16
CA ILE A 209 0.41 -6.64 16.69
C ILE A 209 0.77 -5.65 17.79
N SER A 210 0.77 -4.36 17.45
CA SER A 210 1.04 -3.32 18.44
C SER A 210 -0.20 -3.03 19.28
N THR A 211 -0.13 -3.23 20.60
CA THR A 211 -1.15 -2.80 21.57
C THR A 211 -1.18 -1.29 21.82
N ARG A 212 -0.24 -0.51 21.23
CA ARG A 212 0.00 0.91 21.52
C ARG A 212 0.05 1.83 20.28
N GLY A 213 -0.74 1.52 19.25
CA GLY A 213 -1.02 2.46 18.15
C GLY A 213 0.08 2.63 17.09
N LYS A 214 1.36 2.37 17.38
CA LYS A 214 2.43 2.33 16.35
C LYS A 214 2.62 0.92 15.81
N ALA A 215 1.69 0.47 14.95
CA ALA A 215 1.92 -0.68 14.08
C ALA A 215 2.96 -0.30 13.01
N THR A 216 4.24 -0.59 13.30
CA THR A 216 5.28 -0.71 12.28
C THR A 216 5.54 -2.20 12.15
N ALA A 217 4.77 -2.87 11.28
CA ALA A 217 5.10 -4.23 10.92
C ALA A 217 6.54 -4.25 10.39
N LYS A 218 7.43 -4.96 11.08
CA LYS A 218 8.86 -4.96 10.78
C LYS A 218 9.16 -6.16 9.91
N THR A 219 9.82 -5.92 8.78
CA THR A 219 10.39 -7.02 8.01
C THR A 219 11.46 -7.69 8.85
N PRO A 220 11.41 -9.03 9.02
CA PRO A 220 12.37 -9.76 9.83
C PRO A 220 13.80 -9.58 9.28
N LEU A 221 14.76 -9.61 10.21
CA LEU A 221 16.17 -9.59 9.88
C LEU A 221 16.64 -11.03 9.66
N LYS A 222 17.46 -11.23 8.62
CA LYS A 222 18.12 -12.51 8.35
C LYS A 222 19.62 -12.33 8.37
N LEU A 223 20.33 -13.26 9.01
CA LEU A 223 21.79 -13.26 9.00
C LEU A 223 22.29 -13.48 7.57
N ASN A 224 23.00 -12.49 7.03
CA ASN A 224 23.71 -12.65 5.78
C ASN A 224 25.01 -13.41 6.03
N ARG A 225 25.09 -14.66 5.56
CA ARG A 225 26.26 -15.53 5.76
C ARG A 225 27.55 -14.97 5.15
N MET A 226 27.45 -14.11 4.13
CA MET A 226 28.61 -13.52 3.44
C MET A 226 29.17 -12.31 4.19
N SER A 227 28.31 -11.48 4.78
CA SER A 227 28.74 -10.27 5.51
C SER A 227 28.84 -10.45 7.02
N GLY A 228 28.28 -11.54 7.56
CA GLY A 228 28.12 -11.78 9.00
C GLY A 228 27.15 -10.82 9.68
N LYS A 229 26.42 -9.99 8.92
CA LYS A 229 25.49 -8.98 9.45
C LYS A 229 24.05 -9.37 9.20
N GLU A 230 23.20 -9.07 10.17
CA GLU A 230 21.76 -9.16 10.00
C GLU A 230 21.25 -8.10 9.02
N SER A 231 20.36 -8.51 8.12
CA SER A 231 19.76 -7.63 7.13
C SER A 231 18.34 -8.07 6.79
N SER A 232 17.44 -7.11 6.64
CA SER A 232 16.10 -7.36 6.10
C SER A 232 16.09 -7.50 4.57
N ALA A 233 17.21 -7.22 3.88
CA ALA A 233 17.26 -7.13 2.42
C ALA A 233 16.80 -8.42 1.72
N ALA A 234 17.18 -9.58 2.25
CA ALA A 234 16.81 -10.88 1.68
C ALA A 234 15.30 -11.16 1.75
N LEU A 235 14.60 -10.54 2.70
CA LEU A 235 13.18 -10.73 2.92
C LEU A 235 12.36 -9.49 2.54
N ALA A 236 13.00 -8.41 2.07
CA ALA A 236 12.33 -7.15 1.77
C ALA A 236 11.36 -7.27 0.59
N PHE A 237 10.23 -6.57 0.68
CA PHE A 237 9.33 -6.35 -0.45
C PHE A 237 9.97 -5.31 -1.38
N SER A 238 10.65 -5.80 -2.41
CA SER A 238 11.47 -5.00 -3.32
C SER A 238 11.40 -5.58 -4.73
N GLU A 239 11.80 -4.77 -5.72
CA GLU A 239 11.88 -5.20 -7.12
C GLU A 239 12.73 -6.46 -7.28
N GLN A 240 13.90 -6.50 -6.63
CA GLN A 240 14.84 -7.62 -6.72
C GLN A 240 14.22 -8.95 -6.27
N ASN A 241 13.39 -8.93 -5.22
CA ASN A 241 12.85 -10.14 -4.61
C ASN A 241 11.45 -10.49 -5.14
N TRP A 242 10.64 -9.50 -5.50
CA TRP A 242 9.19 -9.65 -5.76
C TRP A 242 8.73 -9.01 -7.09
N GLY A 243 9.64 -8.43 -7.88
CA GLY A 243 9.33 -7.82 -9.16
C GLY A 243 8.74 -8.82 -10.16
N THR A 244 9.36 -10.00 -10.31
CA THR A 244 8.85 -11.07 -11.21
C THR A 244 7.47 -11.56 -10.79
N CYS A 245 7.26 -11.84 -9.49
CA CYS A 245 5.94 -12.24 -8.97
C CYS A 245 4.88 -11.15 -9.24
N THR A 246 5.23 -9.88 -9.00
CA THR A 246 4.31 -8.75 -9.29
C THR A 246 3.93 -8.71 -10.76
N ARG A 247 4.88 -8.90 -11.70
CA ARG A 247 4.60 -8.91 -13.15
C ARG A 247 3.72 -10.10 -13.57
N HIS A 248 3.85 -11.26 -12.91
CA HIS A 248 2.94 -12.39 -13.13
C HIS A 248 1.51 -12.06 -12.69
N TYR A 249 1.34 -11.46 -11.50
CA TYR A 249 0.03 -10.99 -11.05
C TYR A 249 -0.56 -9.94 -11.99
N TYR A 250 0.27 -9.00 -12.47
CA TYR A 250 -0.17 -8.00 -13.43
C TYR A 250 -0.76 -8.65 -14.70
N THR A 251 -0.09 -9.67 -15.26
CA THR A 251 -0.60 -10.41 -16.43
C THR A 251 -1.99 -11.01 -16.19
N SER A 252 -2.27 -11.48 -14.97
CA SER A 252 -3.59 -12.01 -14.60
C SER A 252 -4.62 -10.90 -14.37
N VAL A 253 -4.24 -9.81 -13.70
CA VAL A 253 -5.10 -8.64 -13.45
C VAL A 253 -5.47 -7.95 -14.76
N ALA A 254 -4.54 -7.83 -15.71
CA ALA A 254 -4.75 -7.18 -17.00
C ALA A 254 -5.78 -7.90 -17.90
N LYS A 255 -6.11 -9.16 -17.61
CA LYS A 255 -7.18 -9.90 -18.29
C LYS A 255 -8.58 -9.54 -17.78
N ARG A 256 -8.68 -8.80 -16.67
CA ARG A 256 -9.96 -8.35 -16.12
C ARG A 256 -10.46 -7.17 -16.95
N ASP A 257 -11.76 -7.18 -17.25
CA ASP A 257 -12.39 -6.04 -17.91
C ASP A 257 -12.52 -4.83 -16.97
N HIS A 258 -12.85 -3.68 -17.55
CA HIS A 258 -12.99 -2.44 -16.79
C HIS A 258 -14.13 -2.50 -15.77
N LEU A 259 -15.19 -3.27 -16.02
CA LEU A 259 -16.32 -3.41 -15.10
C LEU A 259 -15.87 -4.12 -13.83
N ALA A 260 -15.19 -5.26 -13.96
CA ALA A 260 -14.64 -6.01 -12.84
C ALA A 260 -13.62 -5.21 -12.03
N LEU A 261 -12.76 -4.43 -12.69
CA LEU A 261 -11.82 -3.53 -12.02
C LEU A 261 -12.53 -2.39 -11.29
N THR A 262 -13.56 -1.80 -11.90
CA THR A 262 -14.39 -0.76 -11.27
C THR A 262 -15.08 -1.30 -10.01
N GLU A 263 -15.61 -2.53 -10.06
CA GLU A 263 -16.21 -3.19 -8.90
C GLU A 263 -15.19 -3.38 -7.77
N ILE A 264 -13.98 -3.86 -8.08
CA ILE A 264 -12.90 -4.02 -7.09
C ILE A 264 -12.55 -2.67 -6.43
N VAL A 265 -12.42 -1.61 -7.22
CA VAL A 265 -12.15 -0.25 -6.72
C VAL A 265 -13.30 0.24 -5.84
N SER A 266 -14.55 0.00 -6.22
CA SER A 266 -15.73 0.36 -5.45
C SER A 266 -15.76 -0.35 -4.08
N MET A 267 -15.56 -1.67 -4.08
CA MET A 267 -15.51 -2.47 -2.85
C MET A 267 -14.38 -2.02 -1.92
N ALA A 268 -13.18 -1.75 -2.46
CA ALA A 268 -12.05 -1.28 -1.66
C ALA A 268 -12.28 0.15 -1.14
N ASN A 269 -12.87 1.06 -1.92
CA ASN A 269 -13.19 2.42 -1.47
C ASN A 269 -14.21 2.45 -0.33
N ALA A 270 -15.15 1.49 -0.29
CA ALA A 270 -16.09 1.37 0.84
C ALA A 270 -15.35 1.18 2.19
N LEU A 271 -14.14 0.63 2.17
CA LEU A 271 -13.28 0.45 3.35
C LEU A 271 -12.47 1.70 3.74
N VAL A 272 -12.47 2.75 2.89
CA VAL A 272 -11.73 4.01 3.12
C VAL A 272 -12.59 5.06 3.84
N SER A 273 -13.92 4.87 3.93
CA SER A 273 -14.86 5.87 4.48
C SER A 273 -14.65 6.16 5.98
N PRO A 274 -14.73 7.44 6.41
CA PRO A 274 -14.50 7.85 7.79
C PRO A 274 -15.79 7.75 8.61
N ALA A 275 -16.06 6.59 9.21
CA ALA A 275 -16.83 6.60 10.45
C ALA A 275 -15.89 7.07 11.56
N THR A 276 -16.15 8.26 12.12
CA THR A 276 -15.44 9.02 13.19
C THR A 276 -14.41 10.07 12.74
N ASP A 277 -14.88 11.18 12.16
CA ASP A 277 -14.13 12.46 12.07
C ASP A 277 -14.93 13.64 12.67
N SER A 278 -15.97 13.37 13.46
CA SER A 278 -16.93 14.39 13.94
C SER A 278 -16.69 14.93 15.35
N LEU A 279 -15.48 14.82 15.92
CA LEU A 279 -15.16 15.48 17.18
C LEU A 279 -13.74 16.05 17.18
N LEU A 280 -13.67 17.36 17.43
CA LEU A 280 -12.50 18.18 17.81
C LEU A 280 -11.80 18.94 16.66
N ASP A 281 -12.54 19.89 16.08
CA ASP A 281 -11.96 21.18 15.68
C ASP A 281 -12.09 22.13 16.87
N ASP A 282 -11.02 22.30 17.64
CA ASP A 282 -10.79 23.56 18.35
C ASP A 282 -9.29 23.87 18.35
N GLY A 283 -8.99 25.12 18.04
CA GLY A 283 -7.71 25.57 17.53
C GLY A 283 -6.61 25.71 18.57
N SER A 284 -5.36 25.59 18.11
CA SER A 284 -4.26 26.41 18.63
C SER A 284 -3.04 26.38 17.70
N LEU A 285 -2.66 27.55 17.22
CA LEU A 285 -1.39 27.85 16.58
C LEU A 285 -0.25 27.70 17.61
N ARG A 286 0.76 26.86 17.31
CA ARG A 286 2.15 27.11 17.73
C ARG A 286 3.15 26.67 16.67
N VAL A 287 3.99 27.64 16.31
CA VAL A 287 5.26 27.49 15.60
C VAL A 287 6.27 26.95 16.59
N ASP A 288 6.94 25.84 16.28
CA ASP A 288 8.36 25.66 16.58
C ASP A 288 8.99 24.49 15.81
N SER A 289 10.28 24.69 15.54
CA SER A 289 11.16 23.97 14.63
C SER A 289 11.64 22.60 15.11
N ALA A 290 12.06 21.78 14.14
CA ALA A 290 12.92 20.60 14.29
C ALA A 290 12.35 19.38 15.03
N ALA A 291 11.46 18.66 14.35
CA ALA A 291 11.34 17.21 14.46
C ALA A 291 10.91 16.65 13.10
N GLU A 292 11.77 15.84 12.47
CA GLU A 292 11.35 14.97 11.37
C GLU A 292 10.44 13.89 11.96
N ASP A 293 9.13 14.14 11.95
CA ASP A 293 8.11 13.11 12.01
C ASP A 293 7.01 13.52 11.03
N LEU A 294 7.06 13.00 9.80
CA LEU A 294 5.89 12.98 8.93
C LEU A 294 4.98 11.84 9.42
N GLY A 295 4.51 12.01 10.65
CA GLY A 295 3.37 11.33 11.23
C GLY A 295 2.12 11.81 10.49
N VAL A 296 1.76 11.08 9.44
CA VAL A 296 0.35 11.03 9.04
C VAL A 296 -0.35 10.34 10.21
N SER A 297 -1.24 11.09 10.89
CA SER A 297 -1.99 10.72 12.10
C SER A 297 -2.13 9.21 12.30
N ILE A 298 -1.49 8.72 13.38
CA ILE A 298 -1.31 7.31 13.72
C ILE A 298 -2.58 6.73 14.39
N ASP A 299 -3.49 7.58 14.87
CA ASP A 299 -4.58 7.16 15.76
C ASP A 299 -5.80 6.52 15.08
N GLN A 300 -5.90 6.54 13.75
CA GLN A 300 -7.05 5.96 13.03
C GLN A 300 -6.86 4.49 12.59
N ARG A 301 -5.80 3.79 13.04
CA ARG A 301 -5.50 2.40 12.61
C ARG A 301 -6.16 1.30 13.47
N MET A 302 -6.87 1.65 14.54
CA MET A 302 -7.27 0.69 15.59
C MET A 302 -8.62 -0.01 15.40
N ASN A 303 -9.32 0.15 14.27
CA ASN A 303 -10.66 -0.42 14.06
C ASN A 303 -10.75 -1.51 12.97
N ILE A 304 -9.61 -2.08 12.53
CA ILE A 304 -9.47 -2.78 11.24
C ILE A 304 -10.21 -4.13 11.12
N CYS A 305 -10.67 -4.77 12.21
CA CYS A 305 -11.23 -6.13 12.12
C CYS A 305 -12.41 -6.45 13.04
N ARG A 306 -13.04 -5.49 13.73
CA ARG A 306 -14.13 -5.82 14.67
C ARG A 306 -15.48 -6.14 14.01
N THR A 307 -15.72 -5.71 12.78
CA THR A 307 -17.04 -5.81 12.14
C THR A 307 -17.18 -6.95 11.11
N ASN A 308 -16.07 -7.56 10.64
CA ASN A 308 -16.12 -8.48 9.49
C ASN A 308 -15.71 -9.94 9.78
N THR A 309 -15.28 -10.28 11.00
CA THR A 309 -14.99 -11.68 11.39
C THR A 309 -16.23 -12.56 11.44
N LEU A 310 -17.43 -11.98 11.49
CA LEU A 310 -18.70 -12.73 11.45
C LEU A 310 -18.95 -13.48 10.13
N SER A 311 -18.29 -13.11 9.03
CA SER A 311 -18.52 -13.75 7.72
C SER A 311 -17.57 -14.91 7.40
N LEU A 312 -16.39 -14.98 8.01
CA LEU A 312 -15.40 -16.02 7.71
C LEU A 312 -15.62 -17.33 8.50
N HIS A 313 -16.34 -17.27 9.62
CA HIS A 313 -16.54 -18.42 10.51
C HIS A 313 -17.40 -19.54 9.86
N GLY A 314 -18.14 -19.26 8.79
CA GLY A 314 -18.99 -20.24 8.12
C GLY A 314 -18.28 -21.14 7.09
N LEU A 315 -17.00 -20.90 6.80
CA LEU A 315 -16.26 -21.56 5.71
C LEU A 315 -15.07 -22.44 6.16
N LEU A 316 -14.68 -22.35 7.44
CA LEU A 316 -13.62 -23.18 8.04
C LEU A 316 -14.16 -24.29 8.96
N THR A 317 -15.45 -24.59 8.87
CA THR A 317 -16.14 -25.71 9.54
C THR A 317 -16.75 -26.65 8.51
#